data_AF-A0A4R0V9U0-F1
#
_entry.id   AF-A0A4R0V9U0-F1
#
_cell.length_a   1.000
_cell.length_b   1.000
_cell.length_c   1.000
_cell.angle_alpha   90.00
_cell.angle_beta   90.00
_cell.angle_gamma   90.00
#
_symmetry.space_group_name_H-M   'P 1'
#
loop_
_entity.id
_entity.type
_entity.pdbx_description
1 polymer ?
#
loop_
_entity_poly.entity_id
_entity_poly.type
_entity_poly.pdbx_seq_one_letter_code
_entity_poly.pdbx_strand_id
1 'polypeptide(L)'
;MESRMCRFVRDGEPDIGEYRELADGTGICVLADMNGDSEEVVVSLPDGTMPENISDLELLKVPTTMHGPESGPLTPAEVAERMARTDFIIEEYKTGILDEHEAGAELFHHLFPNEH
;
A
#
# COMPACT_ATOMS: atom_id res chain seq x y z
N MET A 1 -12.17 -2.33 10.39
CA MET A 1 -11.41 -3.60 10.34
C MET A 1 -10.01 -3.22 10.75
N GLU A 2 -9.44 -3.80 11.81
CA GLU A 2 -8.06 -3.54 12.22
C GLU A 2 -7.18 -4.64 11.63
N SER A 3 -6.24 -4.27 10.78
CA SER A 3 -5.24 -5.20 10.25
C SER A 3 -4.10 -5.32 11.26
N ARG A 4 -3.72 -6.56 11.59
CA ARG A 4 -2.52 -6.84 12.38
C ARG A 4 -1.41 -7.18 11.41
N MET A 5 -0.26 -6.54 11.55
CA MET A 5 0.96 -6.88 10.81
C MET A 5 1.90 -7.61 11.75
N CYS A 6 2.72 -8.50 11.20
CA CYS A 6 3.78 -9.19 11.91
C CYS A 6 5.11 -8.83 11.27
N ARG A 7 6.08 -8.41 12.10
CA ARG A 7 7.49 -8.33 11.73
C ARG A 7 8.23 -9.41 12.50
N PHE A 8 9.12 -10.15 11.84
CA PHE A 8 9.91 -11.19 12.47
C PHE A 8 11.24 -11.36 11.72
N VAL A 9 12.16 -12.12 12.30
CA VAL A 9 13.39 -12.54 11.64
C VAL A 9 13.30 -14.04 11.41
N ARG A 10 13.45 -14.46 10.15
CA ARG A 10 13.48 -15.86 9.74
C ARG A 10 14.85 -16.19 9.19
N ASP A 11 15.51 -17.19 9.77
CA ASP A 11 16.84 -17.64 9.33
C ASP A 11 17.89 -16.49 9.25
N GLY A 12 17.71 -15.43 10.05
CA GLY A 12 18.56 -14.23 10.07
C GLY A 12 18.12 -13.09 9.15
N GLU A 13 17.07 -13.29 8.34
CA GLU A 13 16.52 -12.29 7.42
C GLU A 13 15.21 -11.69 7.97
N PRO A 14 15.05 -10.35 8.00
CA PRO A 14 13.83 -9.73 8.48
C PRO A 14 12.71 -9.83 7.44
N ASP A 15 11.56 -10.32 7.88
CA ASP A 15 10.33 -10.47 7.09
C ASP A 15 9.19 -9.64 7.71
N ILE A 16 8.24 -9.22 6.86
CA ILE A 16 7.05 -8.47 7.27
C ILE A 16 5.83 -8.88 6.44
N GLY A 17 4.69 -9.08 7.12
CA GLY A 17 3.45 -9.51 6.47
C GLY A 17 2.19 -9.27 7.29
N GLU A 18 1.06 -9.73 6.77
CA GLU A 18 -0.24 -9.69 7.46
C GLU A 18 -0.32 -10.82 8.50
N TYR A 19 -0.65 -10.48 9.74
CA TYR A 19 -0.86 -11.45 10.81
C TYR A 19 -2.29 -11.97 10.81
N ARG A 20 -2.42 -13.29 10.77
CA ARG A 20 -3.67 -14.03 10.89
C ARG A 20 -3.55 -15.10 11.97
N GLU A 21 -4.55 -15.17 12.83
CA GLU A 21 -4.63 -16.21 13.85
C GLU A 21 -5.65 -17.26 13.41
N LEU A 22 -5.24 -18.52 13.42
CA LEU A 22 -6.09 -19.67 13.13
C LEU A 22 -6.96 -20.03 14.35
N ALA A 23 -8.00 -20.81 14.12
CA ALA A 23 -8.94 -21.23 15.17
C ALA A 23 -8.29 -22.10 16.27
N ASP A 24 -7.15 -22.72 15.96
CA ASP A 24 -6.37 -23.53 16.90
C ASP A 24 -5.36 -22.71 17.72
N GLY A 25 -5.29 -21.39 17.52
CA GLY A 25 -4.35 -20.48 18.18
C GLY A 25 -3.01 -20.32 17.45
N THR A 26 -2.81 -20.98 16.30
CA THR A 26 -1.61 -20.80 15.49
C THR A 26 -1.60 -19.40 14.86
N GLY A 27 -0.49 -18.68 15.01
CA GLY A 27 -0.25 -17.39 14.35
C GLY A 27 0.48 -17.58 13.03
N ILE A 28 -0.13 -17.14 11.94
CA ILE A 28 0.42 -17.14 10.58
C ILE A 28 0.72 -15.69 10.16
N CYS A 29 1.87 -15.49 9.54
CA CYS A 29 2.23 -14.27 8.84
C CYS A 29 2.17 -14.52 7.32
N VAL A 30 1.33 -13.77 6.62
CA VAL A 30 1.16 -13.85 5.18
C VAL A 30 2.07 -12.80 4.52
N LEU A 31 3.12 -13.26 3.86
CA LEU A 31 4.07 -12.43 3.11
C LEU A 31 3.56 -12.28 1.68
N ALA A 32 3.26 -11.05 1.26
CA ALA A 32 2.88 -10.78 -0.12
C ALA A 32 4.12 -10.46 -0.96
N ASP A 33 4.26 -11.13 -2.09
CA ASP A 33 5.33 -10.85 -3.05
C ASP A 33 4.87 -9.81 -4.11
N MET A 34 5.82 -9.28 -4.89
CA MET A 34 5.53 -8.30 -5.95
C MET A 34 4.75 -8.89 -7.14
N ASN A 35 4.73 -10.21 -7.30
CA ASN A 35 4.01 -10.90 -8.37
C ASN A 35 2.55 -11.24 -7.99
N GLY A 36 2.14 -10.96 -6.74
CA GLY A 36 0.80 -11.26 -6.22
C GLY A 36 0.65 -12.69 -5.68
N ASP A 37 1.73 -13.43 -5.60
CA ASP A 37 1.85 -14.66 -4.82
C ASP A 37 1.98 -14.31 -3.33
N SER A 38 1.55 -15.24 -2.47
CA SER A 38 1.57 -15.03 -1.04
C SER A 38 2.09 -16.27 -0.33
N GLU A 39 3.10 -16.08 0.52
CA GLU A 39 3.67 -17.13 1.33
C GLU A 39 3.12 -17.07 2.75
N GLU A 40 2.61 -18.19 3.26
CA GLU A 40 2.12 -18.31 4.63
C GLU A 40 3.22 -18.89 5.53
N VAL A 41 3.69 -18.10 6.50
CA VAL A 41 4.73 -18.48 7.44
C VAL A 41 4.15 -18.61 8.84
N VAL A 42 4.34 -19.76 9.49
CA VAL A 42 3.95 -19.93 10.89
C VAL A 42 4.94 -19.16 11.77
N VAL A 43 4.43 -18.22 12.57
CA VAL A 43 5.24 -17.38 13.46
C VAL A 43 4.93 -17.59 14.95
N SER A 44 3.79 -18.21 15.27
CA SER A 44 3.42 -18.61 16.63
C SER A 44 2.73 -19.96 16.62
N LEU A 45 3.14 -20.86 17.50
CA LEU A 45 2.51 -22.16 17.70
C LEU A 45 1.26 -22.02 18.60
N PRO A 46 0.35 -23.02 18.59
CA PRO A 46 -0.86 -23.04 19.43
C PRO A 46 -0.62 -22.86 20.94
N ASP A 47 0.56 -23.26 21.42
CA ASP A 47 0.98 -23.15 22.81
C ASP A 47 1.57 -21.76 23.14
N GLY A 48 1.60 -20.84 22.17
CA GLY A 48 2.16 -19.50 22.28
C GLY A 48 3.68 -19.44 22.18
N THR A 49 4.35 -20.56 21.85
CA THR A 49 5.79 -20.58 21.62
C THR A 49 6.13 -20.19 20.18
N MET A 50 7.32 -19.63 19.97
CA MET A 50 7.81 -19.29 18.63
C MET A 50 8.53 -20.51 18.00
N PRO A 51 8.37 -20.76 16.68
CA PRO A 51 9.14 -21.77 15.97
C PRO A 51 10.66 -21.51 16.03
N GLU A 52 11.49 -22.56 15.96
CA GLU A 52 12.95 -22.44 16.12
C GLU A 52 13.63 -21.56 15.06
N ASN A 53 13.05 -21.45 13.86
CA ASN A 53 13.58 -20.65 12.76
C ASN A 53 13.11 -19.18 12.79
N ILE A 54 12.31 -18.79 13.79
CA ILE A 54 11.70 -17.46 13.91
C ILE A 54 12.19 -16.80 15.20
N SER A 55 12.68 -15.57 15.09
CA SER A 55 13.02 -14.72 16.22
C SER A 55 12.41 -13.32 16.08
N ASP A 56 12.42 -12.56 17.17
CA ASP A 56 12.06 -11.13 17.18
C ASP A 56 10.66 -10.82 16.61
N LEU A 57 9.68 -11.71 16.87
CA LEU A 57 8.30 -11.51 16.45
C LEU A 57 7.68 -10.29 17.15
N GLU A 58 7.27 -9.30 16.36
CA GLU A 58 6.58 -8.11 16.78
C GLU A 58 5.25 -7.99 16.05
N LEU A 59 4.15 -7.91 16.81
CA LEU A 59 2.80 -7.69 16.27
C LEU A 59 2.47 -6.20 16.28
N LEU A 60 2.40 -5.63 15.09
CA LEU A 60 2.09 -4.23 14.86
C LEU A 60 0.59 -4.10 14.57
N LYS A 61 -0.11 -3.35 15.42
CA LYS A 61 -1.47 -2.91 15.10
C LYS A 61 -1.35 -1.73 14.14
N VAL A 62 -1.60 -1.98 12.86
CA VAL A 62 -1.70 -0.90 11.90
C VAL A 62 -3.16 -0.47 11.85
N PRO A 63 -3.47 0.80 12.16
CA PRO A 63 -4.79 1.31 11.81
C PRO A 63 -4.92 1.14 10.29
N THR A 64 -5.93 0.40 9.83
CA THR A 64 -6.24 0.22 8.40
C THR A 64 -6.72 1.53 7.75
N THR A 65 -6.36 2.68 8.32
CA THR A 65 -6.28 3.94 7.61
C THR A 65 -4.99 3.91 6.78
N MET A 66 -4.92 3.02 5.79
CA MET A 66 -4.26 3.48 4.57
C MET A 66 -5.11 4.66 4.13
N HIS A 67 -4.66 5.87 4.44
CA HIS A 67 -5.05 7.02 3.64
C HIS A 67 -4.41 6.83 2.26
N GLY A 68 -4.89 5.83 1.49
CA GLY A 68 -5.12 6.09 0.09
C GLY A 68 -6.07 7.28 0.01
N PRO A 69 -6.02 8.07 -1.07
CA PRO A 69 -6.90 9.23 -1.20
C PRO A 69 -8.31 8.83 -0.76
N GLU A 70 -8.98 9.66 0.04
CA GLU A 70 -10.24 9.34 0.74
C GLU A 70 -11.43 9.03 -0.21
N SER A 71 -11.15 8.83 -1.49
CA SER A 71 -12.04 8.38 -2.54
C SER A 71 -11.70 6.92 -2.81
N GLY A 72 -12.70 6.04 -2.79
CA GLY A 72 -12.53 4.64 -3.18
C GLY A 72 -11.92 4.48 -4.59
N PRO A 73 -11.76 3.24 -5.11
CA PRO A 73 -11.23 3.05 -6.45
C PRO A 73 -11.97 3.93 -7.46
N LEU A 74 -11.22 4.79 -8.17
CA LEU A 74 -11.77 5.68 -9.17
C LEU A 74 -12.56 4.85 -10.18
N THR A 75 -13.78 5.26 -10.46
CA THR A 75 -14.56 4.71 -11.56
C THR A 75 -13.84 4.98 -12.89
N PRO A 76 -14.06 4.15 -13.93
CA PRO A 76 -13.51 4.40 -15.25
C PRO A 76 -13.86 5.79 -15.82
N ALA A 77 -15.02 6.34 -15.43
CA ALA A 77 -15.45 7.69 -15.82
C ALA A 77 -14.59 8.77 -15.15
N GLU A 78 -14.31 8.64 -13.86
CA GLU A 78 -13.42 9.56 -13.13
C GLU A 78 -11.98 9.49 -13.64
N VAL A 79 -11.50 8.30 -14.00
CA VAL A 79 -10.18 8.15 -14.66
C VAL A 79 -10.17 8.87 -16.01
N ALA A 80 -11.20 8.66 -16.84
CA ALA A 80 -11.29 9.30 -18.15
C ALA A 80 -11.35 10.85 -18.05
N GLU A 81 -12.08 11.38 -17.07
CA GLU A 81 -12.15 12.82 -16.82
C GLU A 81 -10.80 13.40 -16.40
N ARG A 82 -10.08 12.71 -15.49
CA ARG A 82 -8.72 13.11 -15.07
C ARG A 82 -7.73 13.07 -16.24
N MET A 83 -7.80 12.05 -17.08
CA MET A 83 -6.95 11.98 -18.27
C MET A 83 -7.27 13.09 -19.26
N ALA A 84 -8.55 13.39 -19.51
CA ALA A 84 -8.95 14.48 -20.39
C ALA A 84 -8.45 15.85 -19.90
N ARG A 85 -8.46 16.09 -18.59
CA ARG A 85 -7.91 17.33 -18.01
C ARG A 85 -6.39 17.40 -18.14
N THR A 86 -5.69 16.27 -17.96
CA THR A 86 -4.24 16.18 -18.18
C THR A 86 -3.88 16.47 -19.64
N ASP A 87 -4.59 15.87 -20.59
CA ASP A 87 -4.40 16.09 -22.03
C ASP A 87 -4.63 17.56 -22.40
N PHE A 88 -5.65 18.20 -21.82
CA PHE A 88 -5.93 19.61 -22.05
C PHE A 88 -4.75 20.51 -21.64
N ILE A 89 -4.19 20.33 -20.44
CA ILE A 89 -3.03 21.10 -19.94
C ILE A 89 -1.82 20.90 -20.87
N ILE A 90 -1.58 19.67 -21.32
CA ILE A 90 -0.47 19.34 -22.23
C ILE A 90 -0.66 20.01 -23.60
N GLU A 91 -1.88 20.02 -24.13
CA GLU A 91 -2.17 20.67 -25.41
C GLU A 91 -2.05 22.21 -25.30
N GLU A 92 -2.47 22.82 -24.20
CA GLU A 92 -2.27 24.25 -23.96
C GLU A 92 -0.78 24.62 -23.89
N TYR A 93 0.05 23.77 -23.29
CA TYR A 93 1.50 23.93 -23.34
C TYR A 93 2.04 23.81 -24.78
N LYS A 94 1.67 22.77 -25.53
CA LYS A 94 2.14 22.56 -26.91
C LYS A 94 1.72 23.66 -27.87
N THR A 95 0.55 24.25 -27.65
CA THR A 95 0.03 25.37 -28.45
C THR A 95 0.62 26.72 -28.02
N GLY A 96 1.42 26.74 -26.95
CA GLY A 96 2.06 27.93 -26.41
C GLY A 96 1.10 28.87 -25.67
N ILE A 97 -0.07 28.37 -25.27
CA ILE A 97 -1.03 29.08 -24.42
C ILE A 97 -0.50 29.14 -22.99
N LEU A 98 0.04 28.03 -22.49
CA LEU A 98 0.73 27.96 -21.20
C LEU A 98 2.24 27.87 -21.43
N ASP A 99 3.00 28.58 -20.62
CA ASP A 99 4.45 28.35 -20.54
C ASP A 99 4.77 27.10 -19.69
N GLU A 100 6.03 26.68 -19.71
CA GLU A 100 6.49 25.47 -19.00
C GLU A 100 6.19 25.52 -17.49
N HIS A 101 6.34 26.68 -16.86
CA HIS A 101 6.12 26.86 -15.44
C HIS A 101 4.61 26.84 -15.12
N GLU A 102 3.79 27.49 -15.94
CA GLU A 102 2.32 27.47 -15.79
C GLU A 102 1.73 26.08 -16.02
N ALA A 103 2.14 25.40 -17.09
CA ALA A 103 1.71 24.04 -17.38
C ALA A 103 2.14 23.05 -16.30
N GLY A 104 3.36 23.21 -15.77
CA GLY A 104 3.87 22.41 -14.66
C GLY A 104 3.06 22.60 -13.38
N ALA A 105 2.72 23.84 -13.03
CA ALA A 105 1.92 24.16 -11.84
C ALA A 105 0.49 23.63 -11.95
N GLU A 106 -0.17 23.82 -13.09
CA GLU A 106 -1.53 23.31 -13.34
C GLU A 106 -1.57 21.78 -13.33
N LEU A 107 -0.56 21.13 -13.92
CA LEU A 107 -0.45 19.66 -13.90
C LEU A 107 -0.20 19.15 -12.47
N PHE A 108 0.67 19.80 -11.72
CA PHE A 108 0.96 19.43 -10.33
C PHE A 108 -0.30 19.53 -9.46
N HIS A 109 -1.00 20.66 -9.50
CA HIS A 109 -2.23 20.88 -8.74
C HIS A 109 -3.35 19.90 -9.17
N HIS A 110 -3.41 19.55 -10.46
CA HIS A 110 -4.37 18.56 -10.94
C HIS A 110 -4.08 17.14 -10.45
N LEU A 111 -2.82 16.73 -10.43
CA LEU A 111 -2.40 15.39 -10.00
C LEU A 111 -2.43 15.24 -8.47
N PHE A 112 -2.13 16.31 -7.75
CA PHE A 112 -1.98 16.35 -6.30
C PHE A 112 -2.84 17.45 -5.65
N PRO A 113 -4.18 17.34 -5.68
CA PRO A 113 -5.07 18.39 -5.19
C PRO A 113 -5.01 18.65 -3.67
N ASN A 114 -4.32 17.80 -2.91
CA ASN A 114 -4.19 17.90 -1.45
C ASN A 114 -2.80 18.36 -0.98
N GLU A 115 -1.87 18.60 -1.90
CA GLU A 115 -0.53 19.08 -1.59
C GLU A 115 -0.50 20.60 -1.77
N HIS A 116 -0.28 21.35 -0.67
CA HIS A 116 -0.24 22.82 -0.61
C HIS A 116 1.17 23.34 -0.32
#